data_AF-A0A2V7KH87-F1
#
_entry.id   AF-A0A2V7KH87-F1
#
_cell.length_a   1.000
_cell.length_b   1.000
_cell.length_c   1.000
_cell.angle_alpha   90.00
_cell.angle_beta   90.00
_cell.angle_gamma   90.00
#
_symmetry.space_group_name_H-M   'P 1'
#
loop_
_entity.id
_entity.type
_entity.pdbx_description
1 polymer ?
#
loop_
_entity_poly.entity_id
_entity_poly.type
_entity_poly.pdbx_seq_one_letter_code
_entity_poly.pdbx_strand_id
1 'polypeptide(L)'
;HFDVLNGSSFDVDAGVGLERFLDPQERIQLCPIVFVGHSAGPDHTPYGDYSETAVDAGLRLGDVAIQSTHARLILSLGLGLEHQQQTFSLQGAAFSKDTHDFGVFAAGVSAVFDNTLTVSPRMSVPIGLTNGEAKFTLDLAISLGHRSERRGVLR
;
A
#
# COMPACT_ATOMS: atom_id res chain seq x y z
N HIS A 1 -10.71 -2.31 -4.80
CA HIS A 1 -10.51 -3.23 -3.68
C HIS A 1 -11.75 -3.13 -2.85
N PHE A 2 -12.50 -4.22 -2.88
CA PHE A 2 -13.47 -4.62 -1.87
C PHE A 2 -14.82 -3.90 -1.78
N ASP A 3 -15.18 -3.00 -2.70
CA ASP A 3 -16.47 -2.30 -2.64
C ASP A 3 -17.58 -2.84 -3.56
N VAL A 4 -17.33 -3.87 -4.38
CA VAL A 4 -18.31 -4.34 -5.37
C VAL A 4 -19.62 -4.81 -4.71
N LEU A 5 -19.59 -5.15 -3.43
CA LEU A 5 -20.73 -5.71 -2.69
C LEU A 5 -21.19 -4.86 -1.50
N ASN A 6 -20.65 -3.65 -1.28
CA ASN A 6 -21.05 -2.76 -0.17
C ASN A 6 -21.15 -3.49 1.19
N GLY A 7 -20.11 -4.26 1.55
CA GLY A 7 -20.10 -5.07 2.76
C GLY A 7 -18.75 -5.04 3.44
N SER A 8 -18.71 -5.50 4.69
CA SER A 8 -17.46 -5.58 5.44
C SER A 8 -16.60 -6.73 4.93
N SER A 9 -15.32 -6.45 4.70
CA SER A 9 -14.29 -7.46 4.48
C SER A 9 -13.33 -7.50 5.67
N PHE A 10 -12.62 -8.61 5.77
CA PHE A 10 -11.41 -8.75 6.56
C PHE A 10 -10.24 -8.94 5.61
N ASP A 11 -9.23 -8.10 5.76
CA ASP A 11 -8.07 -8.03 4.87
C ASP A 11 -6.79 -8.34 5.66
N VAL A 12 -5.93 -9.17 5.08
CA VAL A 12 -4.58 -9.41 5.57
C VAL A 12 -3.61 -9.29 4.42
N ASP A 13 -2.64 -8.42 4.58
CA ASP A 13 -1.55 -8.23 3.64
C ASP A 13 -0.19 -8.47 4.27
N ALA A 14 0.76 -8.86 3.41
CA ALA A 14 2.16 -8.93 3.74
C ALA A 14 2.95 -8.41 2.54
N GLY A 15 4.02 -7.66 2.79
CA GLY A 15 4.90 -7.24 1.73
C GLY A 15 6.28 -6.85 2.20
N VAL A 16 7.14 -6.66 1.21
CA VAL A 16 8.54 -6.32 1.39
C VAL A 16 8.92 -5.21 0.43
N GLY A 17 9.82 -4.33 0.86
CA GLY A 17 10.35 -3.25 0.07
C GLY A 17 11.83 -3.04 0.36
N LEU A 18 12.53 -2.47 -0.62
CA LEU A 18 13.95 -2.16 -0.48
C LEU A 18 14.22 -0.71 -0.85
N GLU A 19 14.48 0.12 0.15
CA GLU A 19 14.76 1.54 -0.07
C GLU A 19 16.20 1.76 -0.59
N ARG A 20 16.32 2.64 -1.58
CA ARG A 20 17.59 3.10 -2.17
C ARG A 20 17.55 4.60 -2.39
N PHE A 21 18.51 5.32 -1.83
CA PHE A 21 18.69 6.75 -2.11
C PHE A 21 19.30 6.94 -3.51
N LEU A 22 18.75 7.89 -4.27
CA LEU A 22 19.20 8.20 -5.64
C LEU A 22 20.11 9.43 -5.71
N ASP A 23 20.19 10.21 -4.63
CA ASP A 23 21.01 11.41 -4.55
C ASP A 23 21.91 11.41 -3.30
N PRO A 24 23.03 12.14 -3.31
CA PRO A 24 23.94 12.21 -2.17
C PRO A 24 23.37 12.90 -0.92
N GLN A 25 22.27 13.66 -1.06
CA GLN A 25 21.61 14.33 0.06
C GLN A 25 20.51 13.45 0.69
N GLU A 26 20.33 12.23 0.19
CA GLU A 26 19.34 11.25 0.69
C GLU A 26 17.89 11.77 0.65
N ARG A 27 17.59 12.70 -0.26
CA ARG A 27 16.25 13.31 -0.40
C ARG A 27 15.34 12.49 -1.30
N ILE A 28 15.90 11.95 -2.37
CA ILE A 28 15.20 11.20 -3.42
C ILE A 28 15.43 9.71 -3.17
N GLN A 29 14.34 8.97 -3.10
CA GLN A 29 14.33 7.57 -2.69
C GLN A 29 13.59 6.74 -3.74
N LEU A 30 14.14 5.60 -4.12
CA LEU A 30 13.46 4.60 -4.94
C LEU A 30 13.26 3.34 -4.10
N CYS A 31 12.04 2.82 -4.09
CA CYS A 31 11.65 1.65 -3.33
C CYS A 31 10.87 0.69 -4.22
N PRO A 32 11.53 -0.32 -4.82
CA PRO A 32 10.85 -1.52 -5.28
C PRO A 32 10.13 -2.20 -4.13
N ILE A 33 8.91 -2.62 -4.41
CA ILE A 33 8.01 -3.26 -3.46
C ILE A 33 7.30 -4.44 -4.10
N VAL A 34 6.97 -5.42 -3.27
CA VAL A 34 6.07 -6.53 -3.61
C VAL A 34 5.18 -6.79 -2.41
N PHE A 35 3.88 -6.90 -2.63
CA PHE A 35 2.91 -7.29 -1.61
C PHE A 35 2.03 -8.44 -2.11
N VAL A 36 1.51 -9.19 -1.15
CA VAL A 36 0.47 -10.18 -1.33
C VAL A 36 -0.60 -9.89 -0.28
N GLY A 37 -1.85 -9.82 -0.73
CA GLY A 37 -3.01 -9.58 0.10
C GLY A 37 -4.02 -10.70 -0.08
N HIS A 38 -4.70 -11.05 1.01
CA HIS A 38 -5.91 -11.86 0.96
C HIS A 38 -7.02 -11.16 1.72
N SER A 39 -8.20 -11.21 1.12
CA SER A 39 -9.40 -10.59 1.66
C SER A 39 -10.55 -11.56 1.62
N ALA A 40 -11.30 -11.59 2.72
CA ALA A 40 -12.47 -12.42 2.89
C ALA A 40 -13.67 -11.56 3.28
N GLY A 41 -14.81 -11.86 2.69
CA GLY A 41 -16.05 -11.14 2.89
C GLY A 41 -16.29 -10.05 1.83
N PRO A 42 -17.54 -9.56 1.71
CA PRO A 42 -18.66 -9.86 2.61
C PRO A 42 -19.23 -11.27 2.47
N ASP A 43 -19.67 -11.82 3.60
CA ASP A 43 -20.37 -13.11 3.68
C ASP A 43 -21.87 -12.92 3.45
N HIS A 44 -22.56 -13.99 3.03
CA HIS A 44 -24.02 -14.01 2.87
C HIS A 44 -24.58 -13.00 1.87
N THR A 45 -23.84 -12.64 0.83
CA THR A 45 -24.38 -11.80 -0.25
C THR A 45 -25.39 -12.59 -1.10
N PRO A 46 -26.26 -11.93 -1.88
CA PRO A 46 -27.13 -12.60 -2.86
C PRO A 46 -26.37 -13.47 -3.87
N TYR A 47 -25.06 -13.24 -4.01
CA TYR A 47 -24.15 -13.94 -4.92
C TYR A 47 -23.20 -14.89 -4.17
N GLY A 48 -23.44 -15.18 -2.88
CA GLY A 48 -22.58 -16.03 -2.07
C GLY A 48 -21.46 -15.27 -1.34
N ASP A 49 -20.56 -16.01 -0.73
CA ASP A 49 -19.43 -15.49 0.04
C ASP A 49 -18.30 -15.08 -0.91
N TYR A 50 -17.69 -13.93 -0.63
CA TYR A 50 -16.63 -13.37 -1.46
C TYR A 50 -15.24 -13.58 -0.84
N SER A 51 -14.26 -13.86 -1.69
CA SER A 51 -12.85 -13.78 -1.32
C SER A 51 -12.00 -13.32 -2.50
N GLU A 52 -10.89 -12.67 -2.20
CA GLU A 52 -9.96 -12.16 -3.19
C GLU A 52 -8.53 -12.37 -2.72
N THR A 53 -7.65 -12.78 -3.63
CA THR A 53 -6.21 -12.77 -3.42
C THR A 53 -5.60 -11.84 -4.44
N ALA A 54 -4.77 -10.92 -3.98
CA ALA A 54 -4.05 -9.98 -4.82
C ALA A 54 -2.55 -10.13 -4.63
N VAL A 55 -1.82 -10.00 -5.73
CA VAL A 55 -0.36 -9.88 -5.73
C VAL A 55 -0.02 -8.61 -6.48
N ASP A 56 0.75 -7.74 -5.85
CA ASP A 56 1.22 -6.51 -6.47
C ASP A 56 2.75 -6.42 -6.43
N ALA A 57 3.29 -5.84 -7.50
CA ALA A 57 4.70 -5.51 -7.60
C ALA A 57 4.82 -4.11 -8.20
N GLY A 58 5.69 -3.29 -7.62
CA GLY A 58 5.80 -1.91 -8.06
C GLY A 58 7.08 -1.22 -7.64
N LEU A 59 7.17 0.03 -8.09
CA LEU A 59 8.23 0.97 -7.76
C LEU A 59 7.59 2.22 -7.18
N ARG A 60 8.10 2.67 -6.04
CA ARG A 60 7.75 3.96 -5.44
C ARG A 60 8.94 4.90 -5.46
N LEU A 61 8.74 6.12 -5.91
CA LEU A 61 9.68 7.24 -5.83
C LEU A 61 9.21 8.18 -4.73
N GLY A 62 10.09 8.48 -3.77
CA GLY A 62 9.88 9.46 -2.71
C GLY A 62 10.81 10.66 -2.85
N ASP A 63 10.35 11.84 -2.47
CA ASP A 63 11.17 13.05 -2.31
C ASP A 63 10.87 13.71 -0.96
N VAL A 64 11.92 13.91 -0.15
CA VAL A 64 11.86 14.69 1.09
C VAL A 64 11.76 16.17 0.73
N ALA A 65 10.52 16.64 0.56
CA ALA A 65 10.20 18.01 0.18
C ALA A 65 10.50 19.01 1.31
N ILE A 66 10.25 18.62 2.57
CA ILE A 66 10.52 19.45 3.76
C ILE A 66 11.23 18.61 4.81
N GLN A 67 12.28 19.16 5.41
CA GLN A 67 12.99 18.56 6.52
C GLN A 67 13.23 19.58 7.62
N SER A 68 12.78 19.25 8.83
CA SER A 68 13.06 19.99 10.06
C SER A 68 13.55 19.02 11.13
N THR A 69 13.91 19.55 12.30
CA THR A 69 14.38 18.74 13.44
C THR A 69 13.34 17.72 13.92
N HIS A 70 12.04 18.04 13.79
CA HIS A 70 10.94 17.25 14.36
C HIS A 70 9.99 16.67 13.32
N ALA A 71 10.06 17.13 12.08
CA ALA A 71 9.12 16.73 11.04
C ALA A 71 9.81 16.61 9.68
N ARG A 72 9.44 15.58 8.93
CA ARG A 72 9.76 15.40 7.52
C ARG A 72 8.47 15.26 6.71
N LEU A 73 8.40 15.96 5.58
CA LEU A 73 7.34 15.79 4.60
C LEU A 73 7.92 15.11 3.38
N ILE A 74 7.33 13.97 3.00
CA ILE A 74 7.76 13.16 1.88
C ILE A 74 6.62 13.16 0.85
N LEU A 75 6.92 13.58 -0.36
CA LEU A 75 6.05 13.40 -1.52
C LEU A 75 6.37 12.06 -2.15
N SER A 76 5.36 11.30 -2.55
CA SER A 76 5.55 9.98 -3.14
C SER A 76 4.72 9.77 -4.39
N LEU A 77 5.31 9.11 -5.37
CA LEU A 77 4.67 8.61 -6.58
C LEU A 77 5.00 7.13 -6.71
N GLY A 78 4.09 6.35 -7.29
CA GLY A 78 4.27 4.93 -7.46
C GLY A 78 3.60 4.42 -8.72
N LEU A 79 4.23 3.41 -9.32
CA LEU A 79 3.69 2.62 -10.41
C LEU A 79 3.84 1.15 -10.07
N GLY A 80 2.81 0.36 -10.32
CA GLY A 80 2.81 -1.06 -10.08
C GLY A 80 1.96 -1.82 -11.08
N LEU A 81 2.08 -3.14 -10.99
CA LEU A 81 1.21 -4.10 -11.64
C LEU A 81 0.55 -4.92 -10.53
N GLU A 82 -0.72 -5.22 -10.70
CA GLU A 82 -1.52 -5.98 -9.75
C GLU A 82 -2.22 -7.12 -10.49
N HIS A 83 -2.08 -8.32 -9.94
CA HIS A 83 -2.81 -9.51 -10.34
C HIS A 83 -3.81 -9.84 -9.23
N GLN A 84 -5.10 -9.83 -9.55
CA GLN A 84 -6.18 -10.15 -8.62
C GLN A 84 -6.90 -11.43 -9.07
N GLN A 85 -7.17 -12.31 -8.11
CA GLN A 85 -8.05 -13.46 -8.30
C GLN A 85 -9.22 -13.35 -7.33
N GLN A 86 -10.43 -13.23 -7.87
CA GLN A 86 -11.68 -13.14 -7.13
C GLN A 86 -12.39 -14.49 -7.16
N THR A 87 -12.99 -14.88 -6.04
CA THR A 87 -13.74 -16.14 -5.92
C THR A 87 -15.05 -15.89 -5.20
N PHE A 88 -16.15 -16.32 -5.81
CA PHE A 88 -17.48 -16.37 -5.20
C PHE A 88 -17.85 -17.82 -4.87
N SER A 89 -18.31 -18.03 -3.65
CA SER A 89 -18.64 -19.35 -3.12
C SER A 89 -20.09 -19.41 -2.65
N LEU A 90 -20.80 -20.50 -2.95
CA LEU A 90 -22.16 -20.74 -2.48
C LEU A 90 -22.16 -22.04 -1.68
N GLN A 91 -22.63 -21.99 -0.43
CA GLN A 91 -22.62 -23.14 0.49
C GLN A 91 -21.23 -23.79 0.65
N GLY A 92 -20.17 -22.96 0.66
CA GLY A 92 -18.78 -23.42 0.80
C GLY A 92 -18.16 -24.01 -0.48
N ALA A 93 -18.87 -24.05 -1.60
CA ALA A 93 -18.32 -24.45 -2.89
C ALA A 93 -18.10 -23.23 -3.79
N ALA A 94 -16.87 -23.05 -4.30
CA ALA A 94 -16.58 -22.03 -5.29
C ALA A 94 -17.41 -22.28 -6.56
N PHE A 95 -18.22 -21.32 -6.96
CA PHE A 95 -19.07 -21.43 -8.16
C PHE A 95 -18.66 -20.43 -9.25
N SER A 96 -17.94 -19.36 -8.91
CA SER A 96 -17.37 -18.42 -9.88
C SER A 96 -15.98 -17.98 -9.47
N LYS A 97 -15.10 -17.81 -10.46
CA LYS A 97 -13.76 -17.27 -10.32
C LYS A 97 -13.50 -16.30 -11.45
N ASP A 98 -12.93 -15.15 -11.13
CA ASP A 98 -12.49 -14.17 -12.12
C ASP A 98 -11.07 -13.71 -11.79
N THR A 99 -10.34 -13.28 -12.81
CA THR A 99 -8.96 -12.83 -12.70
C THR A 99 -8.78 -11.52 -13.44
N HIS A 100 -8.10 -10.57 -12.81
CA HIS A 100 -7.83 -9.27 -13.38
C HIS A 100 -6.35 -8.91 -13.24
N ASP A 101 -5.77 -8.43 -14.33
CA ASP A 101 -4.43 -7.86 -14.37
C ASP A 101 -4.54 -6.39 -14.76
N PHE A 102 -3.98 -5.51 -13.95
CA PHE A 102 -4.02 -4.07 -14.23
C PHE A 102 -2.81 -3.34 -13.67
N GLY A 103 -2.56 -2.15 -14.22
CA GLY A 103 -1.56 -1.25 -13.67
C GLY A 103 -2.13 -0.46 -12.50
N VAL A 104 -1.28 0.00 -11.59
CA VAL A 104 -1.69 0.89 -10.49
C VAL A 104 -0.78 2.10 -10.49
N PHE A 105 -1.38 3.28 -10.56
CA PHE A 105 -0.70 4.51 -10.22
C PHE A 105 -1.05 4.91 -8.79
N ALA A 106 -0.04 5.30 -8.01
CA ALA A 106 -0.23 5.79 -6.66
C ALA A 106 0.46 7.14 -6.49
N ALA A 107 -0.16 8.02 -5.72
CA ALA A 107 0.45 9.27 -5.29
C ALA A 107 0.11 9.51 -3.83
N GLY A 108 1.00 10.15 -3.08
CA GLY A 108 0.76 10.36 -1.66
C GLY A 108 1.69 11.37 -1.03
N VAL A 109 1.32 11.81 0.16
CA VAL A 109 2.11 12.70 0.98
C VAL A 109 2.21 12.08 2.36
N SER A 110 3.43 11.94 2.88
CA SER A 110 3.70 11.37 4.19
C SER A 110 4.33 12.41 5.10
N ALA A 111 3.74 12.62 6.27
CA ALA A 111 4.33 13.41 7.34
C ALA A 111 4.91 12.47 8.40
N VAL A 112 6.22 12.58 8.65
CA VAL A 112 6.95 11.79 9.64
C VAL A 112 7.33 12.71 10.80
N PHE A 113 6.82 12.42 11.99
CA PHE A 113 7.06 13.18 13.22
C PHE A 113 8.02 12.45 14.13
N ASP A 114 9.11 13.12 14.51
CA ASP A 114 10.17 12.62 15.40
C ASP A 114 10.66 11.20 15.06
N ASN A 115 10.63 10.85 13.77
CA ASN A 115 10.92 9.51 13.26
C ASN A 115 10.13 8.36 13.92
N THR A 116 9.02 8.68 14.59
CA THR A 116 8.24 7.76 15.41
C THR A 116 6.86 7.54 14.82
N LEU A 117 6.14 8.62 14.50
CA LEU A 117 4.81 8.55 13.92
C LEU A 117 4.85 8.98 12.45
N THR A 118 4.23 8.20 11.58
CA THR A 118 4.04 8.55 10.18
C THR A 118 2.56 8.57 9.85
N VAL A 119 2.09 9.67 9.27
CA VAL A 119 0.73 9.83 8.74
C VAL A 119 0.82 10.00 7.24
N SER A 120 0.13 9.15 6.47
CA SER A 120 0.25 9.13 5.02
C SER A 120 -1.12 9.07 4.33
N PRO A 121 -1.72 10.21 3.96
CA PRO A 121 -2.74 10.22 2.93
C PRO A 121 -2.16 9.78 1.59
N ARG A 122 -2.83 8.81 0.95
CA ARG A 122 -2.48 8.28 -0.37
C ARG A 122 -3.71 8.18 -1.25
N MET A 123 -3.52 8.38 -2.55
CA MET A 123 -4.47 8.03 -3.58
C MET A 123 -3.88 6.93 -4.46
N SER A 124 -4.71 6.01 -4.92
CA SER A 124 -4.35 5.05 -5.95
C SER A 124 -5.41 4.97 -7.02
N VAL A 125 -4.99 4.79 -8.27
CA VAL A 125 -5.86 4.71 -9.43
C VAL A 125 -5.47 3.47 -10.23
N PRO A 126 -6.38 2.51 -10.42
CA PRO A 126 -6.14 1.39 -11.31
C PRO A 126 -6.15 1.87 -12.78
N ILE A 127 -5.24 1.33 -13.57
CA ILE A 127 -5.02 1.65 -14.98
C ILE A 127 -5.30 0.39 -15.79
N GLY A 128 -6.25 0.47 -16.71
CA GLY A 128 -6.64 -0.66 -17.56
C GLY A 128 -7.66 -1.60 -16.93
N LEU A 129 -8.07 -1.38 -15.68
CA LEU A 129 -9.18 -2.08 -15.06
C LEU A 129 -10.51 -1.43 -15.46
N THR A 130 -11.44 -2.21 -16.01
CA THR A 130 -12.77 -1.72 -16.36
C THR A 130 -13.53 -1.35 -15.09
N ASN A 131 -14.13 -0.15 -15.06
CA ASN A 131 -14.79 0.42 -13.87
C ASN A 131 -13.87 0.54 -12.64
N GLY A 132 -12.55 0.60 -12.85
CA GLY A 132 -11.60 0.84 -11.77
C GLY A 132 -11.73 2.26 -11.22
N GLU A 133 -12.05 2.39 -9.94
CA GLU A 133 -12.21 3.68 -9.27
C GLU A 133 -10.94 4.08 -8.49
N ALA A 134 -10.75 5.40 -8.35
CA ALA A 134 -9.70 5.94 -7.50
C ALA A 134 -10.00 5.67 -6.03
N LYS A 135 -9.00 5.23 -5.27
CA LYS A 135 -9.09 5.01 -3.83
C LYS A 135 -8.32 6.07 -3.08
N PHE A 136 -8.83 6.43 -1.91
CA PHE A 136 -8.15 7.30 -0.97
C PHE A 136 -7.95 6.54 0.34
N THR A 137 -6.70 6.49 0.79
CA THR A 137 -6.29 5.76 1.99
C THR A 137 -5.59 6.72 2.94
N LEU A 138 -5.84 6.57 4.24
CA LEU A 138 -5.10 7.25 5.29
C LEU A 138 -4.36 6.21 6.11
N ASP A 139 -3.04 6.18 5.99
CA ASP A 139 -2.22 5.24 6.72
C ASP A 139 -1.59 5.88 7.95
N LEU A 140 -1.51 5.10 9.03
CA LEU A 140 -0.83 5.44 10.27
C LEU A 140 0.22 4.37 10.55
N ALA A 141 1.47 4.79 10.71
CA ALA A 141 2.58 3.90 11.01
C ALA A 141 3.32 4.39 12.25
N ILE A 142 3.66 3.45 13.14
CA ILE A 142 4.47 3.72 14.34
C ILE A 142 5.78 2.94 14.18
N SER A 143 6.89 3.66 14.23
CA SER A 143 8.22 3.08 14.19
C SER A 143 8.69 2.83 15.63
N LEU A 144 8.94 1.58 15.97
CA LEU A 144 9.40 1.15 17.30
C LEU A 144 10.93 1.09 17.42
N GLY A 145 11.65 1.74 16.51
CA GLY A 145 13.10 1.76 16.51
C GLY A 145 13.67 2.46 17.75
N HIS A 146 14.56 1.78 18.47
CA HIS A 146 15.37 2.42 19.51
C HIS A 146 16.20 3.55 18.89
N ARG A 147 16.11 4.74 19.50
CA ARG A 147 17.08 5.81 19.33
C ARG A 147 18.45 5.25 19.71
N SER A 148 19.22 4.76 18.75
CA SER A 148 20.66 4.64 18.94
C SER A 148 21.18 6.06 19.01
N GLU A 149 21.26 6.59 20.23
CA GLU A 149 22.26 7.60 20.53
C GLU A 149 23.61 6.99 20.12
N ARG A 150 24.04 7.25 18.88
CA ARG A 150 25.47 7.39 18.64
C ARG A 150 25.89 8.61 19.43
N ARG A 151 26.20 8.36 20.71
CA ARG A 151 27.10 9.18 21.52
C ARG A 151 28.24 9.62 20.62
N GLY A 152 28.51 10.93 20.63
CA GLY A 152 29.63 11.50 19.94
C GLY A 152 30.91 10.70 20.19
N VAL A 153 31.71 10.58 19.14
CA VAL A 153 33.14 10.48 19.28
C VAL A 153 33.70 11.59 18.40
N LEU A 154 34.21 12.61 19.09
CA LEU A 154 35.21 13.55 18.61
C LEU A 154 36.26 12.85 17.76
N ARG A 155 36.54 13.37 16.57
CA ARG A 155 37.88 13.81 16.13
C ARG A 155 37.80 14.46 14.76
#